data_AF-A0A812XRL2-F1
#
_entry.id   AF-A0A812XRL2-F1
#
_cell.length_a   1.000
_cell.length_b   1.000
_cell.length_c   1.000
_cell.angle_alpha   90.00
_cell.angle_beta   90.00
_cell.angle_gamma   90.00
#
_symmetry.space_group_name_H-M   'P 1'
#
loop_
_entity.id
_entity.type
_entity.pdbx_description
1 polymer ?
#
loop_
_entity_poly.entity_id
_entity_poly.type
_entity_poly.pdbx_seq_one_letter_code
_entity_poly.pdbx_strand_id
1 'polypeptide(L)'
;MVLNTEWPEAQEPGNPADAAAVERFLAFNIDWFAEPLYAGDYPELMRMRVGERLPKFTAEEKEALKGSNDFFALNCYSARYICEDTPWRKFRNFQATLKILPYISDVPVARFKAAIASEQAKTSGNASEPVSPVPSALGGPASPPP
;
A
#
# COMPACT_ATOMS: atom_id res chain seq x y z
N MET A 1 1.23 -27.71 13.67
CA MET A 1 1.21 -26.25 13.94
C MET A 1 -0.14 -25.68 13.51
N VAL A 2 -0.64 -24.64 14.19
CA VAL A 2 -1.87 -23.91 13.79
C VAL A 2 -1.49 -22.49 13.35
N LEU A 3 -1.86 -22.09 12.14
CA LEU A 3 -1.64 -20.73 11.63
C LEU A 3 -2.96 -19.96 11.55
N ASN A 4 -2.91 -18.69 11.90
CA ASN A 4 -4.02 -17.78 11.71
C ASN A 4 -3.81 -16.97 10.42
N THR A 5 -4.79 -16.98 9.53
CA THR A 5 -4.77 -16.14 8.31
C THR A 5 -6.15 -15.63 8.02
N GLU A 6 -6.22 -14.47 7.39
CA GLU A 6 -7.43 -13.99 6.75
C GLU A 6 -7.39 -14.42 5.27
N TRP A 7 -8.55 -14.58 4.64
CA TRP A 7 -8.63 -14.79 3.20
C TRP A 7 -8.41 -13.46 2.46
N PRO A 8 -7.32 -13.30 1.68
CA PRO A 8 -7.10 -12.08 0.93
C PRO A 8 -7.75 -12.17 -0.44
N GLU A 9 -8.57 -11.17 -0.78
CA GLU A 9 -9.18 -11.04 -2.09
C GLU A 9 -8.68 -9.74 -2.74
N ALA A 10 -8.43 -9.73 -4.05
CA ALA A 10 -8.08 -8.50 -4.73
C ALA A 10 -9.29 -7.56 -4.73
N GLN A 11 -9.10 -6.31 -4.31
CA GLN A 11 -10.16 -5.30 -4.32
C GLN A 11 -10.76 -5.14 -5.73
N GLU A 12 -9.89 -5.18 -6.76
CA GLU A 12 -10.27 -5.17 -8.17
C GLU A 12 -9.68 -6.42 -8.84
N PRO A 13 -10.48 -7.46 -9.14
CA PRO A 13 -9.99 -8.74 -9.67
C PRO A 13 -9.21 -8.65 -11.00
N GLY A 14 -9.36 -7.55 -11.75
CA GLY A 14 -8.66 -7.29 -13.00
C GLY A 14 -7.39 -6.45 -12.87
N ASN A 15 -7.06 -5.98 -11.67
CA ASN A 15 -5.91 -5.13 -11.44
C ASN A 15 -4.68 -5.98 -11.04
N PRO A 16 -3.64 -6.09 -11.89
CA PRO A 16 -2.46 -6.89 -11.58
C PRO A 16 -1.69 -6.37 -10.34
N ALA A 17 -1.80 -5.07 -10.03
CA ALA A 17 -1.17 -4.52 -8.84
C ALA A 17 -1.86 -5.01 -7.55
N ASP A 18 -3.18 -5.14 -7.56
CA ASP A 18 -3.93 -5.66 -6.40
C ASP A 18 -3.67 -7.17 -6.23
N ALA A 19 -3.55 -7.92 -7.34
CA ALA A 19 -3.13 -9.31 -7.29
C ALA A 19 -1.72 -9.49 -6.69
N ALA A 20 -0.75 -8.69 -7.12
CA ALA A 20 0.58 -8.69 -6.52
C ALA A 20 0.55 -8.24 -5.05
N ALA A 21 -0.39 -7.37 -4.66
CA ALA A 21 -0.58 -7.00 -3.25
C ALA A 21 -1.13 -8.16 -2.41
N VAL A 22 -2.05 -8.96 -2.96
CA VAL A 22 -2.56 -10.19 -2.34
C VAL A 22 -1.44 -11.21 -2.13
N GLU A 23 -0.62 -11.47 -3.14
CA GLU A 23 0.52 -12.40 -3.02
C GLU A 23 1.49 -11.96 -1.92
N ARG A 24 1.76 -10.66 -1.83
CA ARG A 24 2.60 -10.11 -0.76
C ARG A 24 1.94 -10.20 0.60
N PHE A 25 0.62 -10.05 0.68
CA PHE A 25 -0.09 -10.26 1.94
C PHE A 25 0.07 -11.72 2.40
N LEU A 26 -0.12 -12.69 1.52
CA LEU A 26 0.07 -14.11 1.84
C LEU A 26 1.50 -14.42 2.27
N ALA A 27 2.47 -13.90 1.51
CA ALA A 27 3.90 -14.09 1.79
C ALA A 27 4.28 -13.68 3.22
N PHE A 28 3.71 -12.58 3.71
CA PHE A 28 4.00 -12.01 5.03
C PHE A 28 3.02 -12.46 6.14
N ASN A 29 2.00 -13.25 5.84
CA ASN A 29 1.07 -13.78 6.85
C ASN A 29 1.31 -15.27 7.08
N ILE A 30 1.01 -16.09 6.08
CA ILE A 30 1.00 -17.55 6.20
C ILE A 30 2.31 -18.15 5.72
N ASP A 31 2.83 -17.69 4.57
CA ASP A 31 4.01 -18.31 3.96
C ASP A 31 5.27 -18.05 4.78
N TRP A 32 5.34 -16.94 5.52
CA TRP A 32 6.44 -16.67 6.45
C TRP A 32 6.73 -17.91 7.30
N PHE A 33 5.71 -18.55 7.86
CA PHE A 33 5.89 -19.73 8.70
C PHE A 33 5.79 -21.04 7.92
N ALA A 34 4.95 -21.10 6.89
CA ALA A 34 4.72 -22.33 6.14
C ALA A 34 5.92 -22.71 5.25
N GLU A 35 6.51 -21.77 4.52
CA GLU A 35 7.63 -22.06 3.60
C GLU A 35 8.85 -22.65 4.32
N PRO A 36 9.31 -22.12 5.47
CA PRO A 36 10.42 -22.75 6.20
C PRO A 36 10.14 -24.20 6.65
N LEU A 37 8.87 -24.56 6.87
CA LEU A 37 8.49 -25.90 7.29
C LEU A 37 8.39 -26.89 6.13
N TYR A 38 8.03 -26.44 4.93
CA TYR A 38 7.83 -27.31 3.76
C TYR A 38 9.00 -27.25 2.78
N ALA A 39 9.48 -26.03 2.46
CA ALA A 39 10.58 -25.77 1.55
C ALA A 39 11.94 -25.66 2.27
N GLY A 40 11.96 -25.34 3.57
CA GLY A 40 13.19 -25.21 4.35
C GLY A 40 13.85 -23.83 4.25
N ASP A 41 13.17 -22.82 3.69
CA ASP A 41 13.66 -21.44 3.67
C ASP A 41 12.49 -20.45 3.70
N TYR A 42 12.76 -19.16 3.88
CA TYR A 42 11.74 -18.12 3.78
C TYR A 42 11.30 -17.88 2.32
N PRO A 43 10.06 -17.43 2.10
CA PRO A 43 9.56 -17.14 0.75
C PRO A 43 10.41 -16.08 0.06
N GLU A 44 10.59 -16.22 -1.25
CA GLU A 44 11.44 -15.32 -2.06
C GLU A 44 11.02 -13.85 -1.94
N LEU A 45 9.71 -13.57 -1.99
CA LEU A 45 9.16 -12.22 -1.83
C LEU A 45 9.57 -11.56 -0.51
N MET A 46 9.63 -12.33 0.58
CA MET A 46 10.09 -11.82 1.86
C MET A 46 11.60 -11.57 1.86
N ARG A 47 12.40 -12.51 1.32
CA ARG A 47 13.86 -12.35 1.24
C ARG A 47 14.24 -11.11 0.43
N MET A 48 13.55 -10.86 -0.69
CA MET A 48 13.78 -9.68 -1.52
C MET A 48 13.41 -8.36 -0.81
N ARG A 49 12.30 -8.32 -0.05
CA ARG A 49 11.81 -7.09 0.58
C ARG A 49 12.46 -6.77 1.92
N VAL A 50 12.73 -7.78 2.73
CA VAL A 50 13.28 -7.62 4.09
C VAL A 50 14.80 -7.59 4.05
N GLY A 51 15.42 -8.28 3.08
CA GLY A 51 16.86 -8.30 2.88
C GLY A 51 17.60 -8.80 4.12
N GLU A 52 18.64 -8.06 4.52
CA GLU A 52 19.56 -8.45 5.60
C GLU A 52 18.93 -8.51 6.99
N ARG A 53 17.75 -7.92 7.18
CA ARG A 53 17.02 -7.99 8.45
C ARG A 53 16.42 -9.36 8.72
N LEU A 54 16.32 -10.21 7.68
CA LEU A 54 15.78 -11.54 7.80
C LEU A 54 16.91 -12.51 8.19
N PRO A 55 16.83 -13.19 9.34
CA PRO A 55 17.80 -14.21 9.72
C PRO A 55 17.88 -15.30 8.65
N LYS A 56 19.07 -15.85 8.44
CA LYS A 56 19.27 -16.98 7.52
C LYS A 56 19.37 -18.25 8.33
N PHE A 57 18.60 -19.27 7.93
CA PHE A 57 18.72 -20.60 8.52
C PHE A 57 20.01 -21.28 8.09
N THR A 58 20.69 -21.90 9.04
CA THR A 58 21.80 -22.82 8.81
C THR A 58 21.31 -24.13 8.20
N ALA A 59 22.20 -24.92 7.58
CA ALA A 59 21.79 -26.18 6.96
C ALA A 59 21.12 -27.16 7.95
N GLU A 60 21.64 -27.23 9.18
CA GLU A 60 21.09 -28.07 10.24
C GLU A 60 19.68 -27.62 10.66
N GLU A 61 19.44 -26.32 10.81
CA GLU A 61 18.12 -25.78 11.13
C GLU A 61 17.10 -26.04 10.01
N LYS A 62 17.53 -25.92 8.75
CA LYS A 62 16.66 -26.20 7.59
C LYS A 62 16.20 -27.65 7.57
N GLU A 63 17.11 -28.58 7.86
CA GLU A 63 16.79 -30.01 7.94
C GLU A 63 15.88 -30.32 9.13
N ALA A 64 16.12 -29.68 10.29
CA ALA A 64 15.27 -29.83 11.46
C ALA A 64 13.84 -29.28 11.27
N LEU A 65 13.68 -28.20 10.51
CA LEU A 65 12.38 -27.58 10.24
C LEU A 65 11.58 -28.35 9.18
N LYS A 66 12.28 -28.85 8.15
CA LYS A 66 11.64 -29.50 7.01
C LYS A 66 10.95 -30.81 7.42
N GLY A 67 9.62 -30.82 7.33
CA GLY A 67 8.83 -31.99 7.70
C GLY A 67 8.65 -32.18 9.21
N SER A 68 8.91 -31.15 10.01
CA SER A 68 8.68 -31.18 11.48
C SER A 68 7.19 -31.20 11.90
N ASN A 69 6.26 -31.21 10.94
CA ASN A 69 4.84 -31.10 11.19
C ASN A 69 4.04 -32.09 10.33
N ASP A 70 3.22 -32.92 10.99
CA ASP A 70 2.42 -33.97 10.31
C ASP A 70 1.13 -33.43 9.68
N PHE A 71 0.58 -32.31 10.19
CA PHE A 71 -0.68 -31.74 9.71
C PHE A 71 -0.65 -30.21 9.66
N PHE A 72 -1.33 -29.65 8.67
CA PHE A 72 -1.50 -28.20 8.53
C PHE A 72 -2.87 -27.79 9.04
N ALA A 73 -2.91 -27.00 10.12
CA ALA A 73 -4.15 -26.47 10.68
C ALA A 73 -4.25 -24.96 10.46
N LEU A 74 -5.41 -24.50 9.99
CA LEU A 74 -5.68 -23.10 9.70
C LEU A 74 -6.86 -22.57 10.50
N ASN A 75 -6.62 -21.45 11.16
CA ASN A 75 -7.66 -20.60 11.72
C ASN A 75 -7.94 -19.49 10.70
N CYS A 76 -9.10 -19.55 10.05
CA CYS A 76 -9.56 -18.53 9.11
C CYS A 76 -10.88 -17.94 9.61
N TYR A 77 -10.84 -16.69 10.07
CA TYR A 77 -11.99 -16.03 10.70
C TYR A 77 -12.63 -14.97 9.81
N SER A 78 -11.87 -14.38 8.91
CA SER A 78 -12.29 -13.22 8.13
C SER A 78 -11.68 -13.25 6.74
N ALA A 79 -12.30 -12.50 5.83
CA ALA A 79 -11.75 -12.18 4.52
C ALA A 79 -11.49 -10.68 4.45
N ARG A 80 -10.42 -10.30 3.74
CA ARG A 80 -10.01 -8.91 3.56
C ARG A 80 -9.79 -8.63 2.08
N TYR A 81 -10.35 -7.53 1.60
CA TYR A 81 -9.97 -7.00 0.29
C TYR A 81 -8.64 -6.25 0.39
N ILE A 82 -7.69 -6.63 -0.45
CA ILE A 82 -6.35 -6.07 -0.52
C ILE A 82 -6.23 -5.24 -1.80
N CYS A 83 -5.55 -4.11 -1.70
CA CYS A 83 -5.20 -3.29 -2.84
C CYS A 83 -3.77 -2.77 -2.72
N GLU A 84 -3.17 -2.45 -3.86
CA GLU A 84 -1.86 -1.82 -3.94
C GLU A 84 -1.90 -0.43 -3.30
N ASP A 85 -0.87 -0.13 -2.51
CA ASP A 85 -0.77 1.12 -1.77
C ASP A 85 -0.38 2.27 -2.71
N THR A 86 -1.39 2.86 -3.37
CA THR A 86 -1.20 4.03 -4.24
C THR A 86 -1.42 5.33 -3.46
N PRO A 87 -0.62 6.39 -3.69
CA PRO A 87 -0.76 7.67 -2.98
C PRO A 87 -2.17 8.26 -3.06
N TRP A 88 -2.85 8.08 -4.20
CA TRP A 88 -4.24 8.53 -4.38
C TRP A 88 -5.25 7.70 -3.58
N ARG A 89 -5.02 6.39 -3.38
CA ARG A 89 -5.88 5.56 -2.52
C ARG A 89 -5.70 5.87 -1.03
N LYS A 90 -4.52 6.31 -0.57
CA LYS A 90 -4.35 6.90 0.77
C LYS A 90 -5.25 8.11 0.97
N PHE A 91 -5.33 8.98 -0.03
CA PHE A 91 -6.23 10.13 -0.02
C PHE A 91 -7.72 9.72 -0.02
N ARG A 92 -8.10 8.71 -0.80
CA ARG A 92 -9.48 8.16 -0.79
C ARG A 92 -9.86 7.57 0.57
N ASN A 93 -8.96 6.80 1.17
CA ASN A 93 -9.17 6.25 2.51
C ASN A 93 -9.18 7.35 3.56
N PHE A 94 -8.35 8.39 3.43
CA PHE A 94 -8.42 9.59 4.28
C PHE A 94 -9.76 10.32 4.14
N GLN A 95 -10.30 10.49 2.93
CA GLN A 95 -11.63 11.05 2.72
C GLN A 95 -12.74 10.18 3.33
N ALA A 96 -12.62 8.85 3.26
CA ALA A 96 -13.53 7.93 3.95
C ALA A 96 -13.42 8.08 5.48
N THR A 97 -12.19 8.17 6.01
CA THR A 97 -11.90 8.47 7.43
C THR A 97 -12.51 9.80 7.86
N LEU A 98 -12.40 10.86 7.05
CA LEU A 98 -13.04 12.16 7.32
C LEU A 98 -14.57 12.10 7.35
N LYS A 99 -15.19 11.16 6.63
CA LYS A 99 -16.65 10.97 6.63
C LYS A 99 -17.15 10.23 7.88
N ILE A 100 -16.34 9.33 8.43
CA ILE A 100 -16.68 8.60 9.67
C ILE A 100 -16.16 9.30 10.94
N LEU A 101 -15.18 10.20 10.82
CA LEU A 101 -14.65 11.01 11.92
C LEU A 101 -15.73 11.69 12.81
N PRO A 102 -16.84 12.22 12.27
CA PRO A 102 -17.90 12.81 13.07
C PRO A 102 -18.60 11.83 14.02
N TYR A 103 -18.44 10.52 13.80
CA TYR A 103 -19.06 9.46 14.58
C TYR A 103 -18.11 8.80 15.60
N ILE A 104 -16.80 9.06 15.51
CA ILE A 104 -15.78 8.34 16.29
C ILE A 104 -15.03 9.29 17.25
N SER A 105 -15.11 10.61 17.03
CA SER A 105 -14.51 11.59 17.93
C SER A 105 -15.51 12.65 18.34
N ASP A 106 -15.62 12.91 19.65
CA ASP A 106 -16.32 14.08 20.22
C ASP A 106 -15.59 15.41 19.93
N VAL A 107 -14.52 15.39 19.13
CA VAL A 107 -13.75 16.58 18.77
C VAL A 107 -14.49 17.32 17.64
N PRO A 108 -14.85 18.60 17.82
CA PRO A 108 -15.66 19.32 16.83
C PRO A 108 -14.91 19.47 15.51
N VAL A 109 -15.38 18.72 14.50
CA VAL A 109 -14.97 18.74 13.08
C VAL A 109 -14.81 20.17 12.51
N ALA A 110 -15.46 21.17 13.12
CA ALA A 110 -15.33 22.59 12.81
C ALA A 110 -13.89 23.13 12.87
N ARG A 111 -13.08 22.72 13.87
CA ARG A 111 -11.70 23.20 14.01
C ARG A 111 -10.80 22.72 12.89
N PHE A 112 -10.99 21.47 12.45
CA PHE A 112 -10.19 20.88 11.38
C PHE A 112 -10.63 21.40 9.99
N LYS A 113 -11.92 21.62 9.78
CA LYS A 113 -12.43 22.27 8.56
C LYS A 113 -11.91 23.71 8.42
N ALA A 114 -11.81 24.45 9.51
CA ALA A 114 -11.23 25.80 9.51
C ALA A 114 -9.73 25.78 9.17
N ALA A 115 -8.97 24.81 9.67
CA ALA A 115 -7.56 24.64 9.33
C ALA A 115 -7.36 24.37 7.82
N ILE A 116 -8.13 23.44 7.24
CA ILE A 116 -8.07 23.14 5.80
C ILE A 116 -8.47 24.34 4.94
N ALA A 117 -9.53 25.07 5.34
CA ALA A 117 -9.96 26.26 4.62
C ALA A 117 -8.89 27.38 4.67
N SER A 118 -8.21 27.54 5.81
CA SER A 118 -7.11 28.51 5.94
C SER A 118 -5.86 28.14 5.14
N GLU A 119 -5.61 26.84 4.94
CA GLU A 119 -4.49 26.34 4.13
C GLU A 119 -4.79 26.58 2.63
N GLN A 120 -6.01 26.28 2.18
CA GLN A 120 -6.44 26.50 0.79
C GLN A 120 -6.51 28.00 0.42
N ALA A 121 -6.89 28.86 1.37
CA ALA A 121 -6.89 30.30 1.17
C ALA A 121 -5.47 30.85 0.93
N LYS A 122 -4.45 30.31 1.63
CA LYS A 122 -3.03 30.70 1.44
C LYS A 122 -2.49 30.28 0.08
N THR A 123 -2.93 29.16 -0.47
CA THR A 123 -2.51 28.71 -1.81
C THR A 123 -3.13 29.53 -2.95
N SER A 124 -4.31 30.13 -2.75
CA SER A 124 -4.95 31.00 -3.77
C SER A 124 -4.43 32.45 -3.80
N GLY A 125 -3.73 32.88 -2.74
CA GLY A 125 -3.27 34.26 -2.58
C GLY A 125 -1.94 34.62 -3.27
N ASN A 126 -1.27 33.67 -3.94
CA ASN A 126 0.03 33.92 -4.59
C ASN A 126 -0.04 33.98 -6.12
N ALA A 127 -1.22 34.23 -6.69
CA ALA A 127 -1.45 34.35 -8.13
C ALA A 127 -1.73 35.80 -8.58
N SER A 128 -1.03 36.79 -8.02
CA SER A 128 -1.10 38.17 -8.49
C SER A 128 0.22 38.93 -8.30
N GLU A 129 1.19 38.68 -9.17
CA GLU A 129 2.14 39.70 -9.59
C GLU A 129 1.92 39.95 -11.10
N PRO A 130 1.75 41.20 -11.56
CA PRO A 130 1.57 41.49 -12.97
C PRO A 130 2.94 41.45 -13.66
N VAL A 131 3.18 40.42 -14.47
CA VAL A 131 4.35 40.38 -15.36
C VAL A 131 4.13 41.40 -16.48
N SER A 132 4.99 42.41 -16.51
CA SER A 132 5.05 43.49 -17.50
C SER A 132 5.10 42.97 -18.96
N PRO A 133 4.56 43.71 -19.95
CA PRO A 133 4.54 43.24 -21.34
C PRO A 133 5.91 43.37 -22.01
N VAL A 134 6.38 42.28 -22.61
CA VAL A 134 7.59 42.21 -23.46
C VAL A 134 7.23 42.62 -24.89
N PRO A 135 8.05 43.42 -25.61
CA PRO A 135 7.68 43.93 -26.94
C PRO A 135 7.76 42.87 -28.04
N SER A 136 6.87 43.02 -29.02
CA SER A 136 6.69 42.16 -30.19
C SER A 136 7.92 42.07 -31.10
N ALA A 137 8.24 40.85 -31.55
CA ALA A 137 9.01 40.60 -32.77
C ALA A 137 8.63 39.24 -33.41
N LEU A 138 7.94 39.33 -34.56
CA LEU A 138 8.13 38.56 -35.81
C LEU A 138 8.30 37.02 -35.78
N GLY A 139 7.40 36.33 -36.50
CA GLY A 139 7.68 35.04 -37.16
C GLY A 139 6.46 34.12 -37.30
N GLY A 140 5.96 33.90 -38.52
CA GLY A 140 4.75 33.13 -38.86
C GLY A 140 4.85 31.59 -38.72
N PRO A 141 3.80 30.84 -39.14
CA PRO A 141 3.56 29.47 -38.73
C PRO A 141 4.28 28.43 -39.61
N ALA A 142 4.83 27.38 -38.99
CA ALA A 142 5.33 26.20 -39.68
C ALA A 142 4.71 24.92 -39.08
N SER A 143 4.14 24.10 -39.96
CA SER A 143 3.42 22.83 -39.75
C SER A 143 4.22 21.72 -39.03
N PRO A 144 3.57 20.66 -38.51
CA PRO A 144 4.25 19.54 -37.85
C PRO A 144 4.53 18.34 -38.78
N PRO A 145 5.55 17.51 -38.50
CA PRO A 145 5.71 16.18 -39.12
C PRO A 145 5.93 15.04 -38.09
N PRO A 146 6.10 13.79 -38.55
CA PRO A 146 5.19 12.95 -39.33
C PRO A 146 4.33 12.01 -38.46
#